data_AF-N1NFM2-F1
#
_entry.id   AF-N1NFM2-F1
#
_cell.length_a   1.000
_cell.length_b   1.000
_cell.length_c   1.000
_cell.angle_alpha   90.00
_cell.angle_beta   90.00
_cell.angle_gamma   90.00
#
_symmetry.space_group_name_H-M   'P 1'
#
loop_
_entity.id
_entity.type
_entity.pdbx_description
1 polymer ?
#
loop_
_entity_poly.entity_id
_entity_poly.type
_entity_poly.pdbx_seq_one_letter_code
_entity_poly.pdbx_strand_id
1 'polypeptide(L)'
;VTRDLQRYVQRCVETNREIYLNIGIKASTLTGGLKYALATGNWGEQKKAASSKAGVSQVLSRYTYASTLSHLRRTNTPIGRDGKIAKPRQLHNTHWGLVCPAETPEGQACGLVKNLALMCYITVGTPSEPIIDFMIQRNMEVLEEFEPQVTPNATKVFVNGVWVGVHRDPAHLVNTMLSLRRRNMISHEVSLIRDIREREFKIFTDAGRVCRPLFVVDNDPKSENCGSLVLNKEHIRKLEQDKELPADLDPEDRRERYFGWDGLVKSGVVEYVDAEEEETIMIVMTPEDLEISKQLQAGYALPEEDDPNKRVRSILSQKAHTWTHCEIHPSMILGVCA
;
A
#
# COMPACT_ATOMS: atom_id res chain seq x y z
N VAL A 1 -20.32 -23.52 -14.37
CA VAL A 1 -20.80 -22.79 -15.56
C VAL A 1 -20.12 -23.29 -16.84
N THR A 2 -18.83 -23.00 -17.09
CA THR A 2 -18.15 -23.40 -18.35
C THR A 2 -18.16 -24.91 -18.57
N ARG A 3 -17.86 -25.69 -17.53
CA ARG A 3 -17.93 -27.17 -17.57
C ARG A 3 -19.36 -27.70 -17.79
N ASP A 4 -20.37 -27.01 -17.29
CA ASP A 4 -21.77 -27.41 -17.43
C ASP A 4 -22.27 -27.15 -18.85
N LEU A 5 -21.89 -25.99 -19.41
CA LEU A 5 -22.16 -25.64 -20.80
C LEU A 5 -21.44 -26.61 -21.75
N GLN A 6 -20.17 -26.93 -21.49
CA GLN A 6 -19.42 -27.91 -22.29
C GLN A 6 -20.12 -29.28 -22.33
N ARG A 7 -20.60 -29.79 -21.18
CA ARG A 7 -21.37 -31.04 -21.12
C ARG A 7 -22.70 -30.97 -21.85
N TYR A 8 -23.38 -29.82 -21.79
CA TYR A 8 -24.63 -29.60 -22.53
C TYR A 8 -24.39 -29.64 -24.05
N VAL A 9 -23.39 -28.88 -24.52
CA VAL A 9 -23.00 -28.84 -25.94
C VAL A 9 -22.61 -30.24 -26.41
N GLN A 10 -21.80 -30.96 -25.65
CA GLN A 10 -21.40 -32.33 -25.98
C GLN A 10 -22.61 -33.25 -26.18
N ARG A 11 -23.62 -33.20 -25.29
CA ARG A 11 -24.86 -33.99 -25.43
C ARG A 11 -25.69 -33.58 -26.64
N CYS A 12 -25.78 -32.28 -26.96
CA CYS A 12 -26.50 -31.81 -28.14
C CYS A 12 -25.85 -32.34 -29.43
N VAL A 13 -24.52 -32.35 -29.49
CA VAL A 13 -23.76 -32.91 -30.62
C VAL A 13 -23.98 -34.43 -30.73
N GLU A 14 -23.85 -35.17 -29.63
CA GLU A 14 -24.06 -36.63 -29.61
C GLU A 14 -25.49 -37.05 -29.99
N THR A 15 -26.49 -36.21 -29.69
CA THR A 15 -27.91 -36.48 -29.99
C THR A 15 -28.42 -35.79 -31.24
N ASN A 16 -27.52 -35.15 -32.01
CA ASN A 16 -27.82 -34.38 -33.22
C ASN A 16 -28.97 -33.35 -33.03
N ARG A 17 -28.95 -32.66 -31.88
CA ARG A 17 -29.92 -31.60 -31.54
C ARG A 17 -29.29 -30.22 -31.68
N GLU A 18 -30.11 -29.24 -32.06
CA GLU A 18 -29.70 -27.84 -32.07
C GLU A 18 -29.31 -27.33 -30.68
N ILE A 19 -28.33 -26.43 -30.65
CA ILE A 19 -27.78 -25.87 -29.42
C ILE A 19 -28.53 -24.59 -29.08
N TYR A 20 -29.21 -24.59 -27.93
CA TYR A 20 -29.88 -23.41 -27.39
C TYR A 20 -29.15 -22.93 -26.13
N LEU A 21 -28.43 -21.82 -26.23
CA LEU A 21 -27.61 -21.28 -25.12
C LEU A 21 -28.43 -20.99 -23.86
N ASN A 22 -29.68 -20.53 -24.02
CA ASN A 22 -30.59 -20.27 -22.91
C ASN A 22 -30.92 -21.53 -22.09
N ILE A 23 -30.82 -22.72 -22.70
CA ILE A 23 -31.02 -24.02 -22.04
C ILE A 23 -29.70 -24.50 -21.41
N GLY A 24 -28.58 -24.26 -22.08
CA GLY A 24 -27.24 -24.66 -21.63
C GLY A 24 -26.72 -23.85 -20.45
N ILE A 25 -27.11 -22.57 -20.32
CA ILE A 25 -26.66 -21.67 -19.26
C ILE A 25 -27.75 -21.52 -18.20
N LYS A 26 -27.50 -22.09 -17.02
CA LYS A 26 -28.41 -21.96 -15.87
C LYS A 26 -28.05 -20.75 -15.02
N ALA A 27 -28.85 -19.68 -15.12
CA ALA A 27 -28.67 -18.48 -14.30
C ALA A 27 -28.71 -18.78 -12.79
N SER A 28 -29.53 -19.75 -12.37
CA SER A 28 -29.65 -20.17 -10.96
C SER A 28 -28.34 -20.69 -10.36
N THR A 29 -27.41 -21.20 -11.18
CA THR A 29 -26.10 -21.65 -10.70
C THR A 29 -25.26 -20.49 -10.16
N LEU A 30 -25.28 -19.33 -10.84
CA LEU A 30 -24.56 -18.14 -10.38
C LEU A 30 -25.30 -17.47 -9.23
N THR A 31 -26.59 -17.17 -9.40
CA THR A 31 -27.38 -16.46 -8.38
C THR A 31 -27.46 -17.24 -7.07
N GLY A 32 -27.74 -18.55 -7.15
CA GLY A 32 -27.81 -19.41 -5.97
C GLY A 32 -26.44 -19.63 -5.33
N GLY A 33 -25.39 -19.78 -6.14
CA GLY A 33 -24.01 -19.94 -5.67
C GLY A 33 -23.51 -18.70 -4.90
N LEU A 34 -23.65 -17.51 -5.49
CA LEU A 34 -23.22 -16.25 -4.87
C LEU A 34 -24.03 -15.95 -3.59
N LYS A 35 -25.35 -16.10 -3.65
CA LYS A 35 -26.21 -15.90 -2.47
C LYS A 35 -25.81 -16.81 -1.31
N TYR A 36 -25.55 -18.09 -1.60
CA TYR A 36 -25.10 -19.03 -0.57
C TYR A 36 -23.71 -18.68 0.00
N ALA A 37 -22.72 -18.44 -0.87
CA ALA A 37 -21.35 -18.17 -0.44
C ALA A 37 -21.27 -16.90 0.43
N LEU A 38 -21.96 -15.83 0.02
CA LEU A 38 -22.00 -14.57 0.78
C LEU A 38 -22.81 -14.69 2.07
N ALA A 39 -23.93 -15.41 2.06
CA ALA A 39 -24.78 -15.55 3.26
C ALA A 39 -24.15 -16.47 4.32
N THR A 40 -23.44 -17.52 3.91
CA THR A 40 -22.86 -18.51 4.83
C THR A 40 -21.39 -18.26 5.16
N GLY A 41 -20.70 -17.46 4.34
CA GLY A 41 -19.25 -17.26 4.44
C GLY A 41 -18.42 -18.47 4.03
N ASN A 42 -19.03 -19.50 3.44
CA ASN A 42 -18.37 -20.70 2.94
C ASN A 42 -18.06 -20.55 1.45
N TRP A 43 -16.78 -20.39 1.13
CA TRP A 43 -16.30 -20.29 -0.25
C TRP A 43 -15.92 -21.67 -0.79
N GLY A 44 -16.92 -22.39 -1.31
CA GLY A 44 -16.74 -23.73 -1.88
C GLY A 44 -18.05 -24.37 -2.34
N GLU A 45 -17.97 -25.59 -2.86
CA GLU A 45 -19.16 -26.37 -3.23
C GLU A 45 -19.97 -26.74 -1.98
N GLN A 46 -21.27 -26.43 -1.98
CA GLN A 46 -22.21 -26.78 -0.89
C GLN A 46 -22.12 -28.24 -0.44
N LYS A 47 -21.86 -29.16 -1.38
CA LYS A 47 -21.79 -30.60 -1.13
C LYS A 47 -20.46 -31.06 -0.52
N LYS A 48 -19.44 -30.19 -0.47
CA LYS A 48 -18.09 -30.47 0.06
C LYS A 48 -17.67 -29.42 1.09
N ALA A 49 -18.58 -29.06 1.99
CA ALA A 49 -18.42 -28.00 2.98
C ALA A 49 -17.15 -28.14 3.86
N ALA A 50 -16.70 -29.37 4.13
CA ALA A 50 -15.52 -29.64 4.96
C ALA A 50 -14.19 -29.10 4.38
N SER A 51 -14.15 -28.78 3.08
CA SER A 51 -12.97 -28.21 2.40
C SER A 51 -13.10 -26.71 2.09
N SER A 52 -14.21 -26.08 2.50
CA SER A 52 -14.48 -24.68 2.17
C SER A 52 -13.75 -23.72 3.12
N LYS A 53 -13.23 -22.61 2.57
CA LYS A 53 -12.71 -21.51 3.38
C LYS A 53 -13.89 -20.80 4.04
N ALA A 54 -14.05 -21.00 5.34
CA ALA A 54 -15.09 -20.36 6.14
C ALA A 54 -14.62 -19.00 6.68
N GLY A 55 -15.58 -18.09 6.92
CA GLY A 55 -15.34 -16.85 7.67
C GLY A 55 -14.87 -15.65 6.85
N VAL A 56 -14.89 -15.75 5.51
CA VAL A 56 -14.62 -14.61 4.60
C VAL A 56 -15.78 -13.62 4.59
N SER A 57 -17.02 -14.10 4.68
CA SER A 57 -18.21 -13.26 4.90
C SER A 57 -18.69 -13.45 6.33
N GLN A 58 -19.08 -12.34 6.97
CA GLN A 58 -19.57 -12.31 8.35
C GLN A 58 -20.73 -11.30 8.44
N VAL A 59 -21.64 -11.52 9.38
CA VAL A 59 -22.72 -10.56 9.65
C VAL A 59 -22.11 -9.30 10.27
N LEU A 60 -22.38 -8.15 9.64
CA LEU A 60 -21.90 -6.86 10.13
C LEU A 60 -22.38 -6.60 11.56
N SER A 61 -21.45 -6.20 12.42
CA SER A 61 -21.74 -5.90 13.83
C SER A 61 -22.23 -4.47 13.92
N ARG A 62 -23.40 -4.26 14.55
CA ARG A 62 -24.09 -2.96 14.66
C ARG A 62 -24.39 -2.57 16.09
N TYR A 63 -23.55 -2.97 17.05
CA TYR A 63 -23.75 -2.62 18.47
C TYR A 63 -23.58 -1.12 18.71
N THR A 64 -22.57 -0.52 18.09
CA THR A 64 -22.29 0.92 18.13
C THR A 64 -21.79 1.37 16.76
N TYR A 65 -21.76 2.69 16.55
CA TYR A 65 -21.18 3.28 15.34
C TYR A 65 -19.70 2.87 15.16
N ALA A 66 -18.89 3.01 16.22
CA ALA A 66 -17.48 2.62 16.22
C ALA A 66 -17.29 1.10 15.96
N SER A 67 -18.13 0.25 16.55
CA SER A 67 -18.10 -1.20 16.32
C SER A 67 -18.34 -1.55 14.85
N THR A 68 -19.22 -0.80 14.17
CA THR A 68 -19.51 -1.00 12.75
C THR A 68 -18.29 -0.66 11.90
N LEU A 69 -17.64 0.48 12.16
CA LEU A 69 -16.45 0.92 11.44
C LEU A 69 -15.25 -0.01 11.67
N SER A 70 -14.98 -0.39 12.91
CA SER A 70 -13.94 -1.36 13.26
C SER A 70 -14.13 -2.70 12.53
N HIS A 71 -15.37 -3.21 12.47
CA HIS A 71 -15.64 -4.47 11.78
C HIS A 71 -15.31 -4.39 10.28
N LEU A 72 -15.55 -3.26 9.62
CA LEU A 72 -15.20 -3.08 8.20
C LEU A 72 -13.69 -3.05 7.94
N ARG A 73 -12.87 -2.73 8.95
CA ARG A 73 -11.40 -2.63 8.83
C ARG A 73 -10.66 -3.85 9.37
N ARG A 74 -11.39 -4.93 9.64
CA ARG A 74 -10.86 -6.16 10.19
C ARG A 74 -10.22 -7.04 9.11
N THR A 75 -9.03 -7.53 9.39
CA THR A 75 -8.35 -8.57 8.60
C THR A 75 -8.22 -9.84 9.44
N ASN A 76 -8.41 -10.99 8.81
CA ASN A 76 -8.37 -12.29 9.46
C ASN A 76 -7.26 -13.15 8.86
N THR A 77 -6.36 -13.63 9.70
CA THR A 77 -5.29 -14.53 9.28
C THR A 77 -5.89 -15.93 9.04
N PRO A 78 -5.62 -16.60 7.89
CA PRO A 78 -6.24 -17.88 7.53
C PRO A 78 -5.59 -19.07 8.28
N ILE A 79 -5.47 -18.97 9.61
CA ILE A 79 -4.90 -19.98 10.48
C ILE A 79 -5.99 -20.51 11.41
N GLY A 80 -6.03 -21.83 11.58
CA GLY A 80 -6.94 -22.48 12.52
C GLY A 80 -6.74 -21.96 13.95
N ARG A 81 -7.84 -21.64 14.63
CA ARG A 81 -7.80 -21.07 15.99
C ARG A 81 -7.28 -22.06 17.04
N ASP A 82 -7.29 -23.36 16.72
CA ASP A 82 -6.82 -24.45 17.58
C ASP A 82 -5.28 -24.50 17.70
N GLY A 83 -4.56 -23.88 16.76
CA GLY A 83 -3.11 -23.81 16.79
C GLY A 83 -2.60 -22.80 17.82
N LYS A 84 -1.91 -23.29 18.86
CA LYS A 84 -1.14 -22.48 19.83
C LYS A 84 0.20 -21.98 19.25
N ILE A 85 0.21 -21.58 17.98
CA ILE A 85 1.41 -21.05 17.35
C ILE A 85 1.53 -19.57 17.73
N ALA A 86 2.59 -19.20 18.46
CA ALA A 86 2.77 -17.85 18.98
C ALA A 86 3.23 -16.84 17.91
N LYS A 87 4.13 -17.24 17.00
CA LYS A 87 4.76 -16.33 16.02
C LYS A 87 3.79 -15.46 15.21
N PRO A 88 2.71 -15.97 14.59
CA PRO A 88 1.79 -15.13 13.81
C PRO A 88 0.91 -14.21 14.66
N ARG A 89 0.84 -14.46 15.98
CA ARG A 89 0.03 -13.70 16.94
C ARG A 89 0.82 -12.55 17.58
N GLN A 90 2.14 -12.68 17.62
CA GLN A 90 3.01 -11.64 18.17
C GLN A 90 2.98 -10.39 17.29
N LEU A 91 2.98 -9.22 17.94
CA LEU A 91 3.15 -7.97 17.24
C LEU A 91 4.56 -7.93 16.64
N HIS A 92 4.64 -7.76 15.32
CA HIS A 92 5.88 -7.62 14.58
C HIS A 92 6.13 -6.15 14.26
N ASN A 93 7.40 -5.74 14.17
CA ASN A 93 7.76 -4.34 13.92
C ASN A 93 7.22 -3.82 12.57
N THR A 94 7.13 -4.69 11.56
CA THR A 94 6.55 -4.35 10.24
C THR A 94 5.05 -4.04 10.29
N HIS A 95 4.37 -4.23 11.43
CA HIS A 95 2.98 -3.80 11.59
C HIS A 95 2.85 -2.30 11.86
N TRP A 96 3.94 -1.63 12.26
CA TRP A 96 3.90 -0.23 12.66
C TRP A 96 3.31 0.64 11.54
N GLY A 97 2.35 1.51 11.88
CA GLY A 97 1.66 2.39 10.92
C GLY A 97 0.73 1.72 9.89
N LEU A 98 0.72 0.38 9.77
CA LEU A 98 -0.17 -0.36 8.87
C LEU A 98 -1.35 -1.00 9.62
N VAL A 99 -1.08 -1.54 10.81
CA VAL A 99 -2.05 -2.25 11.64
C VAL A 99 -2.05 -1.64 13.04
N CYS A 100 -3.23 -1.52 13.64
CA CYS A 100 -3.35 -1.06 15.01
C CYS A 100 -2.63 -2.04 15.98
N PRO A 101 -1.73 -1.54 16.85
CA PRO A 101 -1.01 -2.40 17.78
C PRO A 101 -1.88 -2.93 18.93
N ALA A 102 -2.98 -2.26 19.26
CA ALA A 102 -3.81 -2.55 20.42
C ALA A 102 -5.16 -3.24 20.08
N GLU A 103 -5.72 -2.97 18.90
CA GLU A 103 -7.08 -3.37 18.55
C GLU A 103 -7.13 -4.82 18.03
N THR A 104 -7.06 -5.78 18.96
CA THR A 104 -7.23 -7.23 18.72
C THR A 104 -8.23 -7.81 19.72
N PRO A 105 -9.07 -8.79 19.35
CA PRO A 105 -9.92 -9.49 20.31
C PRO A 105 -9.08 -10.28 21.32
N GLU A 106 -9.64 -10.47 22.51
CA GLU A 106 -9.07 -11.34 23.55
C GLU A 106 -9.23 -12.83 23.19
N GLY A 107 -8.40 -13.70 23.78
CA GLY A 107 -8.52 -15.15 23.71
C GLY A 107 -7.98 -15.77 22.42
N GLN A 108 -8.69 -16.76 21.87
CA GLN A 108 -8.18 -17.60 20.77
C GLN A 108 -7.96 -16.85 19.45
N ALA A 109 -8.57 -15.69 19.28
CA ALA A 109 -8.40 -14.84 18.09
C ALA A 109 -7.32 -13.75 18.26
N CYS A 110 -6.71 -13.65 19.45
CA CYS A 110 -5.69 -12.64 19.73
C CYS A 110 -4.51 -12.75 18.76
N GLY A 111 -4.19 -11.62 18.10
CA GLY A 111 -3.14 -11.47 17.10
C GLY A 111 -3.45 -12.08 15.72
N LEU A 112 -4.52 -12.88 15.59
CA LEU A 112 -4.96 -13.43 14.29
C LEU A 112 -5.93 -12.50 13.59
N VAL A 113 -6.75 -11.80 14.37
CA VAL A 113 -7.67 -10.77 13.92
C VAL A 113 -7.01 -9.43 14.19
N LYS A 114 -6.77 -8.67 13.11
CA LYS A 114 -6.06 -7.40 13.14
C LYS A 114 -6.94 -6.31 12.54
N ASN A 115 -6.80 -5.08 13.00
CA ASN A 115 -7.50 -3.93 12.43
C ASN A 115 -6.53 -2.98 11.76
N LEU A 116 -6.89 -2.46 10.59
CA LEU A 116 -6.06 -1.51 9.85
C LEU A 116 -5.91 -0.20 10.64
N ALA A 117 -4.72 0.40 10.58
CA ALA A 117 -4.43 1.71 11.19
C ALA A 117 -5.20 2.84 10.48
N LEU A 118 -5.49 3.98 11.09
CA LEU A 118 -6.38 5.02 10.54
C LEU A 118 -6.03 5.44 9.10
N MET A 119 -4.76 5.70 8.80
CA MET A 119 -4.31 6.13 7.46
C MET A 119 -3.91 4.98 6.53
N CYS A 120 -4.08 3.73 6.97
CA CYS A 120 -3.78 2.57 6.16
C CYS A 120 -4.63 2.52 4.88
N TYR A 121 -3.96 2.32 3.76
CA TYR A 121 -4.51 2.14 2.43
C TYR A 121 -4.22 0.74 1.90
N ILE A 122 -5.12 0.16 1.10
CA ILE A 122 -4.91 -1.13 0.43
C ILE A 122 -4.87 -0.89 -1.07
N THR A 123 -3.80 -1.34 -1.73
CA THR A 123 -3.64 -1.16 -3.18
C THR A 123 -4.70 -1.91 -3.97
N VAL A 124 -5.21 -1.27 -5.02
CA VAL A 124 -6.16 -1.86 -5.96
C VAL A 124 -5.43 -2.56 -7.12
N GLY A 125 -4.18 -2.17 -7.36
CA GLY A 125 -3.30 -2.74 -8.36
C GLY A 125 -3.39 -2.00 -9.69
N THR A 126 -2.28 -2.00 -10.42
CA THR A 126 -2.16 -1.33 -11.72
C THR A 126 -1.44 -2.18 -12.75
N PRO A 127 -1.75 -2.02 -14.05
CA PRO A 127 -1.07 -2.75 -15.12
C PRO A 127 0.44 -2.49 -15.11
N SER A 128 1.25 -3.55 -15.15
CA SER A 128 2.72 -3.45 -15.12
C SER A 128 3.35 -3.23 -16.49
N GLU A 129 2.66 -3.57 -17.58
CA GLU A 129 3.20 -3.51 -18.95
C GLU A 129 3.73 -2.10 -19.33
N PRO A 130 3.01 -1.00 -19.08
CA PRO A 130 3.50 0.34 -19.44
C PRO A 130 4.78 0.74 -18.70
N ILE A 131 4.97 0.21 -17.48
CA ILE A 131 6.15 0.46 -16.66
C ILE A 131 7.35 -0.28 -17.25
N ILE A 132 7.17 -1.52 -17.71
CA ILE A 132 8.21 -2.31 -18.36
C ILE A 132 8.65 -1.63 -19.67
N ASP A 133 7.69 -1.26 -20.52
CA ASP A 133 7.98 -0.57 -21.79
C ASP A 133 8.76 0.73 -21.57
N PHE A 134 8.38 1.51 -20.55
CA PHE A 134 9.08 2.72 -20.19
C PHE A 134 10.53 2.45 -19.74
N MET A 135 10.76 1.41 -18.94
CA MET A 135 12.12 1.05 -18.50
C MET A 135 12.99 0.60 -19.67
N ILE A 136 12.45 -0.16 -20.64
CA ILE A 136 13.17 -0.56 -21.87
C ILE A 136 13.60 0.69 -22.65
N GLN A 137 12.70 1.67 -22.81
CA GLN A 137 13.02 2.95 -23.45
C GLN A 137 14.09 3.77 -22.69
N ARG A 138 14.29 3.50 -21.40
CA ARG A 138 15.31 4.13 -20.55
C ARG A 138 16.56 3.27 -20.39
N ASN A 139 16.91 2.48 -21.41
CA ASN A 139 18.13 1.66 -21.47
C ASN A 139 18.17 0.50 -20.45
N MET A 140 17.01 0.00 -20.02
CA MET A 140 16.95 -1.34 -19.42
C MET A 140 17.14 -2.38 -20.53
N GLU A 141 18.14 -3.25 -20.35
CA GLU A 141 18.38 -4.40 -21.21
C GLU A 141 17.40 -5.51 -20.82
N VAL A 142 16.67 -6.05 -21.79
CA VAL A 142 15.75 -7.17 -21.55
C VAL A 142 16.53 -8.43 -21.18
N LEU A 143 15.91 -9.32 -20.40
CA LEU A 143 16.58 -10.52 -19.89
C LEU A 143 17.11 -11.42 -21.01
N GLU A 144 16.40 -11.50 -22.14
CA GLU A 144 16.77 -12.33 -23.29
C GLU A 144 18.07 -11.85 -23.97
N GLU A 145 18.40 -10.56 -23.85
CA GLU A 145 19.59 -9.94 -24.45
C GLU A 145 20.74 -9.83 -23.44
N PHE A 146 20.52 -10.23 -22.18
CA PHE A 146 21.50 -10.09 -21.12
C PHE A 146 22.59 -11.16 -21.21
N GLU A 147 23.84 -10.71 -21.33
CA GLU A 147 25.04 -11.56 -21.27
C GLU A 147 25.81 -11.33 -19.94
N PRO A 148 25.75 -12.27 -18.98
CA PRO A 148 26.37 -12.09 -17.65
C PRO A 148 27.89 -11.86 -17.69
N GLN A 149 28.57 -12.33 -18.74
CA GLN A 149 30.01 -12.16 -18.90
C GLN A 149 30.41 -10.72 -19.27
N VAL A 150 29.52 -9.98 -19.96
CA VAL A 150 29.77 -8.62 -20.42
C VAL A 150 29.46 -7.61 -19.33
N THR A 151 28.38 -7.83 -18.58
CA THR A 151 27.89 -6.88 -17.55
C THR A 151 27.66 -7.56 -16.18
N PRO A 152 28.72 -8.07 -15.53
CA PRO A 152 28.60 -8.83 -14.28
C PRO A 152 28.10 -8.00 -13.08
N ASN A 153 28.20 -6.67 -13.16
CA ASN A 153 27.80 -5.75 -12.11
C ASN A 153 26.45 -5.05 -12.36
N ALA A 154 25.70 -5.45 -13.39
CA ALA A 154 24.39 -4.86 -13.66
C ALA A 154 23.39 -5.18 -12.53
N THR A 155 22.49 -4.24 -12.28
CA THR A 155 21.40 -4.42 -11.30
C THR A 155 20.23 -5.10 -11.98
N LYS A 156 19.70 -6.15 -11.34
CA LYS A 156 18.55 -6.90 -11.83
C LYS A 156 17.28 -6.11 -11.57
N VAL A 157 16.37 -6.07 -12.54
CA VAL A 157 15.08 -5.40 -12.40
C VAL A 157 13.97 -6.46 -12.32
N PHE A 158 13.21 -6.42 -11.24
CA PHE A 158 12.08 -7.31 -11.00
C PHE A 158 10.77 -6.52 -11.00
N VAL A 159 9.75 -7.04 -11.67
CA VAL A 159 8.40 -6.49 -11.65
C VAL A 159 7.43 -7.58 -11.20
N ASN A 160 6.76 -7.37 -10.07
CA ASN A 160 5.87 -8.36 -9.45
C ASN A 160 6.54 -9.75 -9.26
N GLY A 161 7.83 -9.74 -8.92
CA GLY A 161 8.65 -10.95 -8.73
C GLY A 161 9.20 -11.59 -10.03
N VAL A 162 8.84 -11.08 -11.20
CA VAL A 162 9.36 -11.55 -12.49
C VAL A 162 10.63 -10.76 -12.82
N TRP A 163 11.73 -11.45 -13.11
CA TRP A 163 12.96 -10.82 -13.60
C TRP A 163 12.75 -10.39 -15.06
N VAL A 164 12.64 -9.09 -15.30
CA VAL A 164 12.34 -8.53 -16.63
C VAL A 164 13.58 -8.11 -17.40
N GLY A 165 14.66 -7.74 -16.69
CA GLY A 165 15.86 -7.24 -17.34
C GLY A 165 16.94 -6.81 -16.36
N VAL A 166 17.95 -6.14 -16.89
CA VAL A 166 19.04 -5.55 -16.11
C VAL A 166 19.28 -4.10 -16.50
N HIS A 167 19.85 -3.34 -15.57
CA HIS A 167 20.22 -1.95 -15.82
C HIS A 167 21.62 -1.66 -15.27
N ARG A 168 22.44 -0.96 -16.06
CA ARG A 168 23.83 -0.64 -15.71
C ARG A 168 23.94 0.50 -14.70
N ASP A 169 23.04 1.48 -14.79
CA ASP A 169 22.95 2.62 -13.86
C ASP A 169 21.60 2.63 -13.10
N PRO A 170 21.45 1.81 -12.05
CA PRO A 170 20.19 1.72 -11.30
C PRO A 170 19.85 3.02 -10.55
N ALA A 171 20.83 3.87 -10.24
CA ALA A 171 20.58 5.11 -9.50
C ALA A 171 19.78 6.08 -10.36
N HIS A 172 20.16 6.23 -11.63
CA HIS A 172 19.42 7.06 -12.57
C HIS A 172 18.01 6.52 -12.83
N LEU A 173 17.87 5.20 -13.02
CA LEU A 173 16.58 4.57 -13.26
C LEU A 173 15.62 4.78 -12.07
N VAL A 174 16.07 4.49 -10.85
CA VAL A 174 15.27 4.63 -9.62
C VAL A 174 14.82 6.07 -9.41
N ASN A 175 15.73 7.04 -9.55
CA ASN A 175 15.39 8.46 -9.42
C ASN A 175 14.38 8.92 -10.48
N THR A 176 14.48 8.39 -11.69
CA THR A 176 13.53 8.67 -12.78
C THR A 176 12.15 8.10 -12.43
N MET A 177 12.08 6.85 -11.96
CA MET A 177 10.82 6.21 -11.58
C MET A 177 10.15 6.88 -10.38
N LEU A 178 10.93 7.23 -9.34
CA LEU A 178 10.43 8.01 -8.21
C LEU A 178 9.88 9.37 -8.65
N SER A 179 10.58 10.06 -9.55
CA SER A 179 10.11 11.34 -10.10
C SER A 179 8.81 11.19 -10.88
N LEU A 180 8.63 10.09 -11.62
CA LEU A 180 7.37 9.79 -12.30
C LEU A 180 6.23 9.52 -11.33
N ARG A 181 6.49 8.82 -10.21
CA ARG A 181 5.51 8.58 -9.14
C ARG A 181 5.05 9.90 -8.52
N ARG A 182 6.00 10.76 -8.15
CA ARG A 182 5.74 12.07 -7.54
C ARG A 182 5.01 13.05 -8.45
N ARG A 183 5.17 12.89 -9.77
CA ARG A 183 4.42 13.66 -10.80
C ARG A 183 3.10 13.00 -11.19
N ASN A 184 2.73 11.90 -10.53
CA ASN A 184 1.51 11.12 -10.80
C ASN A 184 1.40 10.64 -12.27
N MET A 185 2.54 10.40 -12.92
CA MET A 185 2.62 9.79 -14.26
C MET A 185 2.50 8.26 -14.19
N ILE A 186 3.01 7.69 -13.10
CA ILE A 186 2.72 6.32 -12.68
C ILE A 186 1.86 6.38 -11.42
N SER A 187 1.08 5.33 -11.17
CA SER A 187 0.21 5.29 -10.00
C SER A 187 1.01 5.43 -8.71
N HIS A 188 0.49 6.20 -7.76
CA HIS A 188 1.04 6.36 -6.41
C HIS A 188 1.05 5.04 -5.61
N GLU A 189 0.31 4.01 -6.06
CA GLU A 189 0.32 2.68 -5.46
C GLU A 189 1.57 1.85 -5.80
N VAL A 190 2.34 2.26 -6.81
CA VAL A 190 3.52 1.50 -7.25
C VAL A 190 4.63 1.63 -6.21
N SER A 191 5.07 0.49 -5.69
CA SER A 191 6.21 0.41 -4.78
C SER A 191 7.51 0.24 -5.55
N LEU A 192 8.53 0.99 -5.12
CA LEU A 192 9.82 1.09 -5.79
C LEU A 192 10.93 0.84 -4.77
N ILE A 193 11.58 -0.32 -4.87
CA ILE A 193 12.50 -0.81 -3.84
C ILE A 193 13.86 -1.08 -4.47
N ARG A 194 14.88 -0.36 -4.01
CA ARG A 194 16.26 -0.55 -4.46
C ARG A 194 17.08 -1.25 -3.37
N ASP A 195 17.33 -2.53 -3.56
CA ASP A 195 18.27 -3.28 -2.73
C ASP A 195 19.69 -3.11 -3.28
N ILE A 196 20.48 -2.29 -2.59
CA ILE A 196 21.87 -1.99 -2.97
C ILE A 196 22.78 -3.20 -2.74
N ARG A 197 22.49 -4.02 -1.71
CA ARG A 197 23.33 -5.16 -1.33
C ARG A 197 23.19 -6.30 -2.32
N GLU A 198 21.95 -6.66 -2.64
CA GLU A 198 21.64 -7.75 -3.57
C GLU A 198 21.68 -7.30 -5.04
N ARG A 199 21.83 -6.00 -5.29
CA ARG A 199 21.81 -5.36 -6.62
C ARG A 199 20.52 -5.68 -7.36
N GLU A 200 19.40 -5.41 -6.69
CA GLU A 200 18.06 -5.65 -7.22
C GLU A 200 17.23 -4.38 -7.14
N PHE A 201 16.49 -4.10 -8.20
CA PHE A 201 15.45 -3.08 -8.23
C PHE A 201 14.11 -3.81 -8.38
N LYS A 202 13.29 -3.78 -7.34
CA LYS A 202 12.00 -4.48 -7.26
C LYS A 202 10.88 -3.46 -7.38
N ILE A 203 9.94 -3.75 -8.27
CA ILE A 203 8.77 -2.93 -8.52
C ILE A 203 7.54 -3.79 -8.28
N PHE A 204 6.61 -3.30 -7.46
CA PHE A 204 5.35 -3.98 -7.20
C PHE A 204 4.18 -3.10 -7.63
N THR A 205 3.31 -3.67 -8.46
CA THR A 205 2.08 -3.05 -8.95
C THR A 205 0.84 -3.88 -8.63
N ASP A 206 1.01 -4.96 -7.87
CA ASP A 206 -0.05 -5.85 -7.45
C ASP A 206 -1.00 -5.21 -6.43
N ALA A 207 -2.18 -5.81 -6.35
CA ALA A 207 -3.26 -5.43 -5.44
C ALA A 207 -3.11 -6.14 -4.09
N GLY A 208 -3.63 -5.53 -3.03
CA GLY A 208 -3.67 -6.12 -1.69
C GLY A 208 -2.44 -5.82 -0.83
N ARG A 209 -1.49 -5.02 -1.33
CA ARG A 209 -0.43 -4.45 -0.49
C ARG A 209 -1.03 -3.42 0.45
N VAL A 210 -0.45 -3.32 1.64
CA VAL A 210 -0.88 -2.39 2.68
C VAL A 210 0.12 -1.25 2.71
N CYS A 211 -0.37 -0.04 2.51
CA CYS A 211 0.44 1.17 2.45
C CYS A 211 0.01 2.15 3.53
N ARG A 212 0.91 3.06 3.91
CA ARG A 212 0.57 4.26 4.65
C ARG A 212 1.15 5.52 3.99
N PRO A 213 0.43 6.65 4.04
CA PRO A 213 0.94 7.90 3.54
C PRO A 213 1.94 8.52 4.51
N LEU A 214 3.03 9.06 3.96
CA LEU A 214 4.06 9.80 4.69
C LEU A 214 4.37 11.11 3.98
N PHE A 215 4.83 12.12 4.72
CA PHE A 215 5.34 13.35 4.11
C PHE A 215 6.72 13.09 3.52
N VAL A 216 6.96 13.62 2.33
CA VAL A 216 8.25 13.52 1.64
C VAL A 216 9.21 14.60 2.15
N VAL A 217 10.47 14.21 2.39
CA VAL A 217 11.58 15.13 2.63
C VAL A 217 12.28 15.40 1.31
N ASP A 218 12.49 16.68 0.99
CA ASP A 218 13.28 17.08 -0.17
C ASP A 218 14.76 16.84 0.11
N ASN A 219 15.38 15.95 -0.66
CA ASN A 219 16.79 15.62 -0.56
C ASN A 219 17.55 15.97 -1.85
N ASP A 220 16.95 16.72 -2.78
CA ASP A 220 17.68 17.18 -3.95
C ASP A 220 18.72 18.22 -3.52
N PRO A 221 20.03 17.96 -3.66
CA PRO A 221 21.06 18.93 -3.28
C PRO A 221 20.97 20.25 -4.05
N LYS A 222 20.25 20.27 -5.18
CA LYS A 222 20.01 21.48 -5.99
C LYS A 222 18.82 22.31 -5.48
N SER A 223 17.97 21.73 -4.65
CA SER A 223 16.81 22.42 -4.08
C SER A 223 17.24 23.31 -2.92
N GLU A 224 16.73 24.53 -2.88
CA GLU A 224 16.91 25.44 -1.74
C GLU A 224 16.31 24.87 -0.45
N ASN A 225 15.33 23.97 -0.59
CA ASN A 225 14.62 23.33 0.52
C ASN A 225 15.21 21.95 0.91
N CYS A 226 16.44 21.65 0.47
CA CYS A 226 17.11 20.39 0.79
C CYS A 226 17.18 20.17 2.32
N GLY A 227 16.82 18.96 2.73
CA GLY A 227 16.73 18.53 4.13
C GLY A 227 15.45 18.98 4.86
N SER A 228 14.46 19.52 4.16
CA SER A 228 13.19 19.98 4.73
C SER A 228 12.00 19.32 4.04
N LEU A 229 10.82 19.41 4.65
CA LEU A 229 9.59 18.83 4.09
C LEU A 229 9.23 19.49 2.75
N VAL A 230 8.75 18.68 1.79
CA VAL A 230 8.14 19.18 0.54
C VAL A 230 6.84 19.93 0.84
N LEU A 231 6.16 19.58 1.94
CA LEU A 231 4.99 20.30 2.42
C LEU A 231 5.37 21.74 2.80
N ASN A 232 4.75 22.72 2.13
CA ASN A 232 4.93 24.13 2.42
C ASN A 232 3.63 24.78 2.95
N LYS A 233 3.74 26.02 3.44
CA LYS A 233 2.57 26.79 3.92
C LYS A 233 1.57 27.11 2.81
N GLU A 234 1.99 27.14 1.55
CA GLU A 234 1.10 27.39 0.42
C GLU A 234 0.14 26.21 0.18
N HIS A 235 0.61 24.97 0.31
CA HIS A 235 -0.23 23.78 0.26
C HIS A 235 -1.27 23.80 1.38
N ILE A 236 -0.90 24.22 2.59
CA ILE A 236 -1.83 24.36 3.71
C ILE A 236 -2.89 25.42 3.39
N ARG A 237 -2.49 26.58 2.86
CA ARG A 237 -3.43 27.64 2.45
C ARG A 237 -4.41 27.15 1.38
N LYS A 238 -3.98 26.36 0.40
CA LYS A 238 -4.87 25.75 -0.59
C LYS A 238 -5.90 24.81 0.06
N LEU A 239 -5.48 23.99 1.02
CA LEU A 239 -6.38 23.12 1.78
C LEU A 239 -7.36 23.88 2.68
N GLU A 240 -6.96 25.06 3.17
CA GLU A 240 -7.87 25.95 3.91
C GLU A 240 -8.89 26.59 2.99
N GLN A 241 -8.47 27.04 1.80
CA GLN A 241 -9.36 27.58 0.76
C GLN A 241 -10.39 26.55 0.28
N ASP A 242 -10.04 25.26 0.25
CA ASP A 242 -10.99 24.18 -0.07
C ASP A 242 -12.21 24.16 0.87
N LYS A 243 -12.05 24.60 2.13
CA LYS A 243 -13.15 24.67 3.11
C LYS A 243 -14.11 25.82 2.82
N GLU A 244 -13.65 26.83 2.09
CA GLU A 244 -14.42 28.02 1.73
C GLU A 244 -15.14 27.85 0.37
N LEU A 245 -14.92 26.72 -0.32
CA LEU A 245 -15.60 26.42 -1.58
C LEU A 245 -17.13 26.31 -1.36
N PRO A 246 -17.95 27.03 -2.16
CA PRO A 246 -19.40 26.97 -2.06
C PRO A 246 -19.92 25.53 -2.21
N ALA A 247 -20.88 25.15 -1.38
CA ALA A 247 -21.51 23.83 -1.42
C ALA A 247 -22.29 23.59 -2.73
N ASP A 248 -22.75 24.67 -3.37
CA ASP A 248 -23.67 24.68 -4.50
C ASP A 248 -22.96 24.71 -5.86
N LEU A 249 -21.63 24.56 -5.88
CA LEU A 249 -20.85 24.45 -7.12
C LEU A 249 -21.26 23.21 -7.92
N ASP A 250 -21.22 23.33 -9.24
CA ASP A 250 -21.37 22.16 -10.12
C ASP A 250 -20.31 21.10 -9.77
N PRO A 251 -20.65 19.79 -9.75
CA PRO A 251 -19.71 18.74 -9.40
C PRO A 251 -18.43 18.70 -10.24
N GLU A 252 -18.45 19.17 -11.50
CA GLU A 252 -17.25 19.27 -12.33
C GLU A 252 -16.36 20.43 -11.90
N ASP A 253 -16.93 21.64 -11.80
CA ASP A 253 -16.22 22.83 -11.34
C ASP A 253 -15.60 22.64 -9.95
N ARG A 254 -16.32 21.94 -9.06
CA ARG A 254 -15.84 21.62 -7.73
C ARG A 254 -14.64 20.67 -7.78
N ARG A 255 -14.63 19.67 -8.66
CA ARG A 255 -13.49 18.74 -8.79
C ARG A 255 -12.24 19.43 -9.32
N GLU A 256 -12.39 20.39 -10.23
CA GLU A 256 -11.25 21.13 -10.78
C GLU A 256 -10.62 22.09 -9.77
N ARG A 257 -11.44 22.73 -8.93
CA ARG A 257 -10.98 23.72 -7.94
C ARG A 257 -10.55 23.11 -6.62
N TYR A 258 -11.08 21.94 -6.27
CA TYR A 258 -10.78 21.28 -5.00
C TYR A 258 -9.39 20.64 -5.04
N PHE A 259 -8.49 21.14 -4.20
CA PHE A 259 -7.14 20.60 -4.09
C PHE A 259 -7.16 19.29 -3.27
N GLY A 260 -7.60 19.38 -2.01
CA GLY A 260 -7.79 18.24 -1.12
C GLY A 260 -6.58 17.34 -0.95
N TRP A 261 -6.83 16.12 -0.48
CA TRP A 261 -5.80 15.09 -0.32
C TRP A 261 -5.17 14.65 -1.65
N ASP A 262 -6.00 14.53 -2.68
CA ASP A 262 -5.55 14.14 -4.02
C ASP A 262 -4.54 15.15 -4.60
N GLY A 263 -4.73 16.44 -4.34
CA GLY A 263 -3.78 17.49 -4.68
C GLY A 263 -2.43 17.35 -3.96
N LEU A 264 -2.42 16.95 -2.68
CA LEU A 264 -1.18 16.66 -1.95
C LEU A 264 -0.41 15.48 -2.55
N VAL A 265 -1.12 14.42 -2.94
CA VAL A 265 -0.51 13.25 -3.59
C VAL A 265 0.04 13.63 -4.97
N LYS A 266 -0.75 14.35 -5.79
CA LYS A 266 -0.35 14.81 -7.13
C LYS A 266 0.79 15.82 -7.14
N SER A 267 0.94 16.60 -6.07
CA SER A 267 2.06 17.53 -5.88
C SER A 267 3.32 16.85 -5.34
N GLY A 268 3.29 15.54 -5.08
CA GLY A 268 4.43 14.79 -4.56
C GLY A 268 4.78 15.12 -3.10
N VAL A 269 3.87 15.77 -2.37
CA VAL A 269 4.04 16.11 -0.95
C VAL A 269 3.90 14.88 -0.07
N VAL A 270 3.00 13.98 -0.47
CA VAL A 270 2.71 12.74 0.23
C VAL A 270 3.01 11.56 -0.68
N GLU A 271 3.73 10.57 -0.13
CA GLU A 271 3.97 9.29 -0.79
C GLU A 271 3.34 8.16 0.03
N TYR A 272 2.72 7.20 -0.67
CA TYR A 272 2.26 5.96 -0.06
C TYR A 272 3.41 4.97 -0.04
N VAL A 273 3.72 4.47 1.14
CA VAL A 273 4.84 3.54 1.37
C VAL A 273 4.26 2.24 1.89
N ASP A 274 4.66 1.11 1.30
CA ASP A 274 4.33 -0.21 1.80
C ASP A 274 5.41 -0.79 2.72
N ALA A 275 5.09 -1.93 3.34
CA ALA A 275 5.97 -2.58 4.31
C ALA A 275 7.35 -2.95 3.75
N GLU A 276 7.48 -3.22 2.45
CA GLU A 276 8.77 -3.58 1.86
C GLU A 276 9.58 -2.33 1.47
N GLU A 277 8.93 -1.26 0.99
CA GLU A 277 9.58 0.02 0.71
C GLU A 277 10.12 0.66 2.01
N GLU A 278 9.43 0.44 3.14
CA GLU A 278 9.88 0.86 4.49
C GLU A 278 11.29 0.40 4.86
N GLU A 279 11.76 -0.74 4.36
CA GLU A 279 13.11 -1.26 4.66
C GLU A 279 14.22 -0.43 3.98
N THR A 280 13.88 0.38 2.96
CA THR A 280 14.84 1.19 2.21
C THR A 280 14.82 2.68 2.57
N ILE A 281 13.79 3.11 3.30
CA ILE A 281 13.60 4.52 3.65
C ILE A 281 13.96 4.81 5.11
N MET A 282 14.19 6.09 5.39
CA MET A 282 14.44 6.58 6.74
C MET A 282 13.37 7.61 7.10
N ILE A 283 12.60 7.34 8.16
CA ILE A 283 11.42 8.13 8.56
C ILE A 283 11.69 8.85 9.87
N VAL A 284 11.50 10.17 9.88
CA VAL A 284 11.54 10.98 11.10
C VAL A 284 10.16 11.05 11.75
N MET A 285 10.10 11.03 13.08
CA MET A 285 8.85 10.93 13.83
C MET A 285 8.07 12.25 13.91
N THR A 286 8.77 13.38 13.95
CA THR A 286 8.16 14.71 14.02
C THR A 286 8.91 15.69 13.12
N PRO A 287 8.22 16.72 12.59
CA PRO A 287 8.88 17.79 11.83
C PRO A 287 9.93 18.56 12.65
N GLU A 288 9.73 18.67 13.96
CA GLU A 288 10.69 19.31 14.87
C GLU A 288 12.01 18.54 14.93
N ASP A 289 11.94 17.21 15.03
CA ASP A 289 13.13 16.35 15.06
C ASP A 289 13.90 16.43 13.72
N LEU A 290 13.21 16.67 12.59
CA LEU A 290 13.83 16.92 11.29
C LEU A 290 14.64 18.23 11.30
N GLU A 291 14.05 19.31 11.81
CA GLU A 291 14.71 20.61 11.90
C GLU A 291 15.91 20.57 12.87
N ILE A 292 15.77 19.90 14.01
CA ILE A 292 16.88 19.65 14.95
C ILE A 292 17.99 18.86 14.25
N SER A 293 17.65 17.80 13.50
CA SER A 293 18.64 17.02 12.73
C SER A 293 19.38 17.89 11.71
N LYS A 294 18.69 18.82 11.04
CA LYS A 294 19.28 19.76 10.09
C LYS A 294 20.23 20.74 10.78
N GLN A 295 19.84 21.29 11.92
CA GLN A 295 20.65 22.21 12.72
C GLN A 295 21.90 21.52 13.28
N LEU A 296 21.78 20.30 13.79
CA LEU A 296 22.90 19.48 14.24
C LEU A 296 23.91 19.21 13.12
N GLN A 297 23.43 18.89 11.91
CA GLN A 297 24.29 18.66 10.74
C GLN A 297 25.02 19.94 10.32
N ALA A 298 24.41 21.11 10.50
CA ALA A 298 25.06 22.41 10.29
C ALA A 298 25.97 22.84 11.46
N GLY A 299 26.09 22.04 12.52
CA GLY A 299 26.98 22.29 13.66
C GLY A 299 26.41 23.21 14.74
N TYR A 300 25.10 23.48 14.73
CA TYR A 300 24.45 24.24 15.80
C TYR A 300 24.27 23.40 17.06
N ALA A 301 24.25 24.06 18.22
CA ALA A 301 23.94 23.43 19.49
C ALA A 301 22.46 23.04 19.55
N LEU A 302 22.17 21.96 20.28
CA LEU A 302 20.79 21.58 20.58
C LEU A 302 20.11 22.71 21.36
N PRO A 303 18.83 23.03 21.04
CA PRO A 303 18.08 23.95 21.86
C PRO A 303 17.93 23.39 23.29
N GLU A 304 18.29 24.20 24.28
CA GLU A 304 17.96 23.91 25.69
C GLU A 304 16.46 24.10 25.87
N GLU A 305 15.77 23.06 26.28
CA GLU A 305 14.32 23.08 26.50
C GLU A 305 14.04 22.83 27.99
N ASP A 306 13.55 23.86 28.68
CA ASP A 306 13.30 23.90 30.13
C ASP A 306 11.94 23.34 30.59
N ASP A 307 11.13 22.73 29.71
CA ASP A 307 9.81 22.21 30.11
C ASP A 307 9.95 20.89 30.91
N PRO A 308 9.56 20.86 32.20
CA PRO A 308 9.66 19.67 33.05
C PRO A 308 8.66 18.55 32.70
N ASN A 309 7.57 18.85 31.98
CA ASN A 309 6.51 17.88 31.66
C ASN A 309 6.61 17.31 30.24
N LYS A 310 7.66 17.67 29.50
CA LYS A 310 7.82 17.22 28.12
C LYS A 310 8.12 15.72 28.06
N ARG A 311 7.73 15.11 26.94
CA ARG A 311 8.13 13.74 26.63
C ARG A 311 9.66 13.67 26.51
N VAL A 312 10.27 12.70 27.18
CA VAL A 312 11.70 12.40 27.01
C VAL A 312 11.94 11.95 25.56
N ARG A 313 12.68 12.77 24.80
CA ARG A 313 13.07 12.46 23.42
C ARG A 313 14.35 11.62 23.42
N SER A 314 14.48 10.76 22.41
CA SER A 314 15.76 10.13 22.10
C SER A 314 16.76 11.21 21.71
N ILE A 315 17.97 11.15 22.25
CA ILE A 315 19.06 12.00 21.78
C ILE A 315 19.37 11.58 20.35
N LEU A 316 19.11 12.45 19.39
CA LEU A 316 19.53 12.25 18.00
C LEU A 316 21.06 12.17 18.01
N SER A 317 21.60 11.00 17.67
CA SER A 317 23.05 10.84 17.54
C SER A 317 23.55 11.68 16.38
N GLN A 318 24.73 12.30 16.52
CA GLN A 318 25.41 13.05 15.45
C GLN A 318 25.75 12.23 14.20
N LYS A 319 25.42 10.93 14.15
CA LYS A 319 25.56 10.14 12.93
C LYS A 319 24.56 10.67 11.90
N ALA A 320 25.06 11.03 10.73
CA ALA A 320 24.30 11.64 9.64
C ALA A 320 23.12 10.75 9.23
N HIS A 321 21.93 11.05 9.77
CA HIS A 321 20.68 10.48 9.29
C HIS A 321 20.24 11.28 8.05
N THR A 322 20.19 10.62 6.90
CA THR A 322 19.55 11.16 5.69
C THR A 322 18.08 10.78 5.72
N TRP A 323 17.25 11.65 6.28
CA TRP A 323 15.79 11.43 6.36
C TRP A 323 15.16 11.54 4.98
N THR A 324 14.33 10.55 4.63
CA THR A 324 13.63 10.52 3.34
C THR A 324 12.17 10.92 3.46
N HIS A 325 11.56 10.64 4.62
CA HIS A 325 10.16 10.84 4.89
C HIS A 325 9.96 11.30 6.33
N CYS A 326 8.79 11.88 6.61
CA CYS A 326 8.34 12.24 7.94
C CYS A 326 6.96 11.62 8.19
N GLU A 327 6.78 11.10 9.40
CA GLU A 327 5.48 10.63 9.88
C GLU A 327 4.49 11.81 9.91
N ILE A 328 3.25 11.58 9.49
CA ILE A 328 2.24 12.64 9.43
C ILE A 328 1.83 13.02 10.85
N HIS A 329 1.49 12.01 11.65
CA HIS A 329 1.27 12.16 13.08
C HIS A 329 1.32 10.79 13.77
N PRO A 330 2.08 10.60 14.87
CA PRO A 330 2.23 9.29 15.50
C PRO A 330 0.93 8.62 15.98
N SER A 331 -0.17 9.36 16.17
CA SER A 331 -1.46 8.77 16.53
C SER A 331 -2.16 8.05 15.37
N MET A 332 -1.74 8.26 14.13
CA MET A 332 -2.36 7.65 12.95
C MET A 332 -2.10 6.14 12.86
N ILE A 333 -1.18 5.61 13.68
CA ILE A 333 -0.91 4.18 13.83
C ILE A 333 -2.03 3.44 14.56
N LEU A 334 -2.95 4.15 15.21
CA LEU A 334 -4.04 3.57 15.98
C LEU A 334 -5.18 3.10 15.08
N GLY A 335 -6.03 2.24 15.63
CA GLY A 335 -7.24 1.73 14.99
C GLY A 335 -8.43 2.64 15.25
N VAL A 336 -9.63 2.20 14.87
CA VAL A 336 -10.84 3.01 15.02
C VAL A 336 -11.33 3.04 16.47
N CYS A 337 -11.11 1.95 17.21
CA CYS A 337 -11.59 1.81 18.59
C CYS A 337 -10.50 2.02 19.65
N ALA A 338 -9.25 2.25 19.24
CA ALA A 338 -8.09 2.31 20.11
C ALA A 338 -7.86 3.68 20.74
#